data_AF-A0A7V9N056-F1
#
_entry.id   AF-A0A7V9N056-F1
#
_cell.length_a   1.000
_cell.length_b   1.000
_cell.length_c   1.000
_cell.angle_alpha   90.00
_cell.angle_beta   90.00
_cell.angle_gamma   90.00
#
_symmetry.space_group_name_H-M   'P 1'
#
loop_
_entity.id
_entity.type
_entity.pdbx_description
1 polymer ?
#
loop_
_entity_poly.entity_id
_entity_poly.type
_entity_poly.pdbx_seq_one_letter_code
_entity_poly.pdbx_strand_id
1 'polypeptide(L)' 'WVLGGAVKGGRIAGRQVAVTQANLFQDRDWPVLTDYRSLLGGLLRKAYGLSQAQLAEIFPQAAPTDLALL' A
#
# COMPACT_ATOMS: atom_id res chain seq x y z
N TRP A 1 -1.88 -0.94 11.10
CA TRP A 1 -3.23 -0.39 11.40
C TRP A 1 -3.16 1.13 11.28
N VAL A 2 -4.24 1.76 10.83
CA VAL A 2 -4.39 3.21 10.69
C VAL A 2 -5.70 3.64 11.35
N LEU A 3 -5.72 4.83 11.92
CA LEU A 3 -6.83 5.36 12.73
C LEU A 3 -7.06 6.83 12.37
N GLY A 4 -8.30 7.30 12.47
CA GLY A 4 -8.65 8.70 12.23
C GLY A 4 -10.09 8.85 11.74
N GLY A 5 -10.68 10.05 11.91
CA GLY A 5 -12.08 10.29 11.58
C GLY A 5 -12.41 10.13 10.09
N ALA A 6 -11.47 10.43 9.20
CA ALA A 6 -11.64 10.26 7.75
C ALA A 6 -11.27 8.85 7.24
N VAL A 7 -10.75 7.97 8.10
CA VAL A 7 -10.27 6.66 7.67
C VAL A 7 -11.45 5.73 7.39
N LYS A 8 -11.49 5.18 6.17
CA LYS A 8 -12.44 4.13 5.75
C LYS A 8 -12.05 2.77 6.35
N GLY A 9 -12.19 2.65 7.68
CA GLY A 9 -11.84 1.50 8.49
C GLY A 9 -12.80 0.30 8.36
N GLY A 10 -12.68 -0.66 9.26
CA GLY A 10 -13.54 -1.85 9.31
C GLY A 10 -13.20 -2.93 8.26
N ARG A 11 -12.04 -2.84 7.61
CA ARG A 11 -11.61 -3.79 6.59
C ARG A 11 -10.09 -3.98 6.58
N ILE A 12 -9.67 -5.12 6.03
CA ILE A 12 -8.29 -5.34 5.62
C ILE A 12 -8.10 -4.74 4.23
N ALA A 13 -7.09 -3.89 4.06
CA ALA A 13 -6.78 -3.24 2.79
C ALA A 13 -5.49 -3.80 2.19
N GLY A 14 -5.42 -3.86 0.86
CA GLY A 14 -4.28 -4.42 0.14
C GLY A 14 -4.44 -5.90 -0.20
N ARG A 15 -3.55 -6.41 -1.05
CA ARG A 15 -3.58 -7.80 -1.51
C ARG A 15 -3.41 -8.76 -0.33
N GLN A 16 -4.24 -9.79 -0.29
CA GLN A 16 -4.13 -10.91 0.65
C GLN A 16 -3.90 -12.18 -0.16
N VAL A 17 -3.14 -13.14 0.40
CA VAL A 17 -3.01 -14.49 -0.17
C VAL A 17 -3.24 -15.52 0.95
N ALA A 18 -3.65 -16.73 0.58
CA ALA A 18 -3.84 -17.80 1.55
C ALA A 18 -2.49 -18.38 2.02
N VAL A 19 -2.45 -18.89 3.25
CA VAL A 19 -1.29 -19.63 3.78
C VAL A 19 -1.28 -21.02 3.16
N THR A 20 -0.59 -21.18 2.04
CA THR A 20 -0.45 -22.47 1.36
C THR A 20 0.99 -22.67 0.96
N GLN A 21 1.43 -23.91 0.85
CA GLN A 21 2.79 -24.25 0.42
C GLN A 21 3.15 -23.57 -0.91
N ALA A 22 2.21 -23.53 -1.86
CA ALA A 22 2.38 -22.87 -3.16
C ALA A 22 2.60 -21.34 -3.09
N ASN A 23 2.15 -20.69 -2.01
CA ASN A 23 2.33 -19.25 -1.82
C ASN A 23 3.55 -18.91 -0.95
N LEU A 24 4.18 -19.90 -0.29
CA LEU A 24 5.34 -19.67 0.58
C LEU A 24 6.64 -19.80 -0.19
N PHE A 25 7.59 -18.91 0.10
CA PHE A 25 8.96 -19.06 -0.39
C PHE A 25 9.66 -20.13 0.45
N GLN A 26 10.07 -21.22 -0.23
CA GLN A 26 10.74 -22.38 0.39
C GLN A 26 9.96 -22.94 1.60
N ASP A 27 8.63 -23.01 1.48
CA ASP A 27 7.72 -23.53 2.50
C ASP A 27 7.81 -22.81 3.86
N ARG A 28 8.38 -21.60 3.90
CA ARG A 28 8.65 -20.86 5.14
C ARG A 28 8.15 -19.43 5.14
N ASP A 29 8.53 -18.65 4.12
CA ASP A 29 8.39 -17.21 4.16
C ASP A 29 7.16 -16.74 3.37
N TRP A 30 6.40 -15.80 3.93
CA TRP A 30 5.32 -15.14 3.20
C TRP A 30 5.86 -14.23 2.10
N PRO A 31 5.13 -14.10 0.97
CA PRO A 31 5.50 -13.15 -0.05
C PRO A 31 5.34 -11.72 0.45
N VAL A 32 6.22 -10.84 0.00
CA VAL A 32 6.07 -9.40 0.20
C VAL A 32 4.96 -8.91 -0.73
N LEU A 33 3.82 -8.51 -0.15
CA LEU A 33 2.64 -8.09 -0.91
C LEU A 33 2.48 -6.57 -1.04
N THR A 34 3.30 -5.80 -0.32
CA THR A 34 3.16 -4.35 -0.20
C THR A 34 4.46 -3.65 -0.58
N ASP A 35 4.42 -2.83 -1.64
CA ASP A 35 5.41 -1.78 -1.83
C ASP A 35 4.98 -0.56 -1.00
N TYR A 36 5.77 -0.23 0.02
CA TYR A 36 5.47 0.89 0.92
C TYR A 36 5.55 2.25 0.24
N ARG A 37 6.40 2.43 -0.77
CA ARG A 37 6.51 3.69 -1.52
C ARG A 37 5.25 3.92 -2.33
N SER A 38 4.73 2.86 -2.95
CA SER A 38 3.44 2.89 -3.64
C SER A 38 2.29 3.22 -2.70
N LEU A 39 2.22 2.57 -1.54
CA LEU A 39 1.18 2.81 -0.53
C LEU A 39 1.23 4.24 0.00
N LEU A 40 2.39 4.68 0.47
CA LEU A 40 2.57 6.02 1.03
C LEU A 40 2.35 7.09 -0.03
N GLY A 41 2.84 6.88 -1.26
CA GLY A 41 2.59 7.79 -2.37
C GLY A 41 1.11 7.96 -2.68
N GLY A 42 0.33 6.87 -2.66
CA GLY A 42 -1.12 6.93 -2.86
C GLY A 42 -1.83 7.68 -1.74
N LEU A 43 -1.41 7.46 -0.49
CA LEU A 43 -1.94 8.18 0.67
C LEU A 43 -1.63 9.68 0.62
N LEU A 44 -0.37 10.05 0.34
CA LEU A 44 0.06 11.44 0.25
C LEU A 44 -0.65 12.17 -0.89
N ARG A 45 -0.83 11.51 -2.03
CA ARG A 45 -1.64 12.04 -3.15
C ARG A 45 -3.05 12.39 -2.69
N LYS A 46 -3.70 11.50 -1.94
CA LYS A 46 -5.10 11.68 -1.51
C LYS A 46 -5.24 12.70 -0.39
N ALA A 47 -4.33 12.70 0.58
CA ALA A 47 -4.37 13.56 1.75
C ALA A 47 -3.94 15.01 1.45
N TYR A 48 -2.96 15.19 0.56
CA TYR A 48 -2.33 16.50 0.31
C TYR A 48 -2.47 16.99 -1.14
N GLY A 49 -3.10 16.21 -2.03
CA GLY A 49 -3.30 16.62 -3.43
C GLY A 49 -2.01 16.64 -4.26
N LEU A 50 -0.97 15.89 -3.86
CA LEU A 50 0.31 15.88 -4.57
C LEU A 50 0.15 15.38 -6.01
N SER A 51 0.78 16.09 -6.95
CA SER A 51 0.86 15.66 -8.35
C SER A 51 1.82 14.47 -8.51
N GLN A 52 1.74 13.80 -9.68
CA GLN A 52 2.65 12.71 -10.00
C GLN A 52 4.13 13.14 -10.01
N ALA A 53 4.42 14.36 -10.47
CA ALA A 53 5.78 14.89 -10.50
C ALA A 53 6.35 15.05 -9.08
N GLN A 54 5.58 15.64 -8.17
CA GLN A 54 5.98 15.79 -6.77
C GLN A 54 6.15 14.44 -6.06
N LEU A 55 5.30 13.46 -6.37
CA LEU A 55 5.45 12.11 -5.83
C LEU A 55 6.71 11.42 -6.35
N ALA A 56 7.12 11.68 -7.59
CA ALA A 56 8.33 11.09 -8.17
C ALA A 56 9.62 11.64 -7.54
N GLU A 57 9.60 12.86 -6.98
CA GLU A 57 10.73 13.42 -6.22
C GLU A 57 10.92 12.71 -4.87
N ILE A 58 9.82 12.32 -4.21
CA ILE A 58 9.84 11.65 -2.89
C ILE A 58 10.07 10.15 -3.04
N PHE A 59 9.39 9.53 -4.02
CA PHE A 59 9.43 8.10 -4.28
C PHE A 59 9.78 7.81 -5.74
N PRO A 60 11.07 7.93 -6.12
CA PRO A 60 11.49 7.65 -7.49
C PRO A 60 11.11 6.24 -7.92
N GLN A 61 10.57 6.13 -9.14
CA GLN A 61 10.19 4.87 -9.79
C GLN A 61 9.10 4.05 -9.07
N ALA A 62 8.42 4.64 -8.07
CA ALA A 62 7.28 4.00 -7.43
C ALA A 62 5.97 4.48 -8.06
N ALA A 63 5.11 3.54 -8.47
CA ALA A 63 3.76 3.86 -8.91
C ALA A 63 2.83 3.97 -7.69
N PRO A 64 2.19 5.13 -7.43
CA PRO A 64 1.32 5.28 -6.26
C PRO A 64 0.05 4.43 -6.36
N THR A 65 -0.24 3.66 -5.30
CA THR A 65 -1.41 2.78 -5.21
C THR A 65 -2.44 3.38 -4.26
N ASP A 66 -3.66 3.58 -4.75
CA ASP A 66 -4.77 4.01 -3.89
C ASP A 66 -5.46 2.79 -3.27
N LEU A 67 -5.26 2.61 -1.96
CA LEU A 67 -5.95 1.57 -1.19
C LEU A 67 -7.33 2.01 -0.70
N ALA A 68 -7.81 3.20 -1.07
CA ALA A 68 -9.07 3.83 -0.64
C ALA A 68 -9.17 3.96 0.89
N LEU A 69 -8.08 4.40 1.54
CA LEU A 69 -8.02 4.59 2.99
C LEU A 69 -8.74 5.86 3.45
N LEU A 70 -8.85 6.87 2.57
CA LEU A 70 -9.46 8.18 2.80
C LEU A 70 -10.59 8.43 1.79
#